data_AF-A0A6H1U2H0-F1
#
_entry.id   AF-A0A6H1U2H0-F1
#
_cell.length_a   1.000
_cell.length_b   1.000
_cell.length_c   1.000
_cell.angle_alpha   90.00
_cell.angle_beta   90.00
_cell.angle_gamma   90.00
#
_symmetry.space_group_name_H-M   'P 1'
#
loop_
_entity.id
_entity.type
_entity.pdbx_description
1 polymer ?
#
loop_
_entity_poly.entity_id
_entity_poly.type
_entity_poly.pdbx_seq_one_letter_code
_entity_poly.pdbx_strand_id
1 'polypeptide(L)'
;MKREFMLFWFNSKKKLEEFLQRPRMTDEDFLSELGFSGTKLKKVVKDYRSKLGDMFQVPPEKIYPNDKFGELSRLQPCDWDLLEIVLFLEDSLKVELDDEKVPDWNGTTNVGSWVADLLSKCFTQNRENLES
;
A
#
# COMPACT_ATOMS: atom_id res chain seq x y z
N MET A 1 12.25 6.06 -28.21
CA MET A 1 12.18 7.22 -27.29
C MET A 1 10.84 7.98 -27.32
N LYS A 2 10.47 8.80 -28.33
CA LYS A 2 9.19 9.58 -28.27
C LYS A 2 7.91 8.73 -28.29
N ARG A 3 7.88 7.63 -29.05
CA ARG A 3 6.69 6.77 -29.19
C ARG A 3 6.42 5.92 -27.94
N GLU A 4 7.45 5.33 -27.36
CA GLU A 4 7.32 4.50 -26.13
C GLU A 4 6.88 5.36 -24.94
N PHE A 5 7.40 6.58 -24.83
CA PHE A 5 7.00 7.53 -23.79
C PHE A 5 5.53 7.96 -23.93
N MET A 6 5.05 8.21 -25.15
CA MET A 6 3.63 8.50 -25.39
C MET A 6 2.72 7.30 -25.07
N LEU A 7 3.14 6.09 -25.45
CA LEU A 7 2.41 4.87 -25.14
C LEU A 7 2.34 4.64 -23.62
N PHE A 8 3.44 4.87 -22.91
CA PHE A 8 3.47 4.84 -21.45
C PHE A 8 2.47 5.85 -20.86
N TRP A 9 2.55 7.12 -21.25
CA TRP A 9 1.64 8.17 -20.78
C TRP A 9 0.16 7.84 -21.01
N PHE A 10 -0.19 7.35 -22.19
CA PHE A 10 -1.56 6.99 -22.52
C PHE A 10 -2.06 5.82 -21.66
N ASN A 11 -1.22 4.80 -21.48
CA ASN A 11 -1.55 3.63 -20.65
C ASN A 11 -1.66 4.00 -19.16
N SER A 12 -0.76 4.84 -18.66
CA SER A 12 -0.80 5.35 -17.28
C SER A 12 -2.07 6.16 -17.03
N LYS A 13 -2.46 7.03 -17.97
CA LYS A 13 -3.70 7.82 -17.86
C LYS A 13 -4.94 6.93 -17.84
N LYS A 14 -5.05 5.98 -18.77
CA LYS A 14 -6.19 5.05 -18.83
C LYS A 14 -6.30 4.26 -17.52
N LYS A 15 -5.17 3.79 -17.00
CA LYS A 15 -5.15 3.02 -15.77
C LYS A 15 -5.51 3.87 -14.55
N LEU A 16 -5.07 5.12 -14.50
CA LEU A 16 -5.51 6.05 -13.46
C LEU A 16 -7.03 6.25 -13.50
N GLU A 17 -7.62 6.42 -14.69
CA GLU A 17 -9.08 6.51 -14.83
C GLU A 17 -9.79 5.25 -14.32
N GLU A 18 -9.25 4.06 -14.57
CA GLU A 18 -9.78 2.80 -14.02
C GLU A 18 -9.79 2.80 -12.49
N PHE A 19 -8.75 3.32 -11.83
CA PHE A 19 -8.71 3.47 -10.37
C PHE A 19 -9.77 4.48 -9.88
N LEU A 20 -9.88 5.63 -10.54
CA LEU A 20 -10.80 6.70 -10.13
C LEU A 20 -12.27 6.31 -10.23
N GLN A 21 -12.63 5.44 -11.17
CA GLN A 21 -14.00 4.95 -11.38
C GLN A 21 -14.45 3.89 -10.37
N ARG A 22 -13.53 3.28 -9.60
CA ARG A 22 -13.87 2.27 -8.59
C ARG A 22 -14.80 2.85 -7.52
N PRO A 23 -15.60 2.04 -6.81
CA PRO A 23 -16.25 2.48 -5.60
C PRO A 23 -15.22 2.95 -4.56
N ARG A 24 -15.69 3.67 -3.53
CA ARG A 24 -14.82 4.02 -2.39
C ARG A 24 -14.79 2.84 -1.43
N MET A 25 -13.60 2.48 -0.96
CA MET A 25 -13.39 1.48 0.10
C MET A 25 -12.97 2.17 1.39
N THR A 26 -13.69 1.90 2.48
CA THR A 26 -13.34 2.43 3.81
C THR A 26 -12.12 1.71 4.40
N ASP A 27 -11.47 2.31 5.39
CA ASP A 27 -10.33 1.68 6.06
C ASP A 27 -10.76 0.44 6.86
N GLU A 28 -11.99 0.44 7.38
CA GLU A 28 -12.60 -0.72 8.01
C GLU A 28 -12.81 -1.87 7.03
N ASP A 29 -13.36 -1.59 5.84
CA ASP A 29 -13.56 -2.63 4.82
C ASP A 29 -12.22 -3.21 4.37
N PHE A 30 -11.22 -2.33 4.17
CA PHE A 30 -9.87 -2.74 3.83
C PHE A 30 -9.29 -3.69 4.88
N LEU A 31 -9.39 -3.37 6.17
CA LEU A 31 -8.93 -4.24 7.25
C LEU A 31 -9.73 -5.54 7.34
N SER A 32 -11.05 -5.45 7.15
CA SER A 32 -11.93 -6.62 7.20
C SER A 32 -11.60 -7.62 6.11
N GLU A 33 -11.24 -7.17 4.90
CA GLU A 33 -10.77 -8.05 3.82
C GLU A 33 -9.46 -8.76 4.17
N LEU A 34 -8.62 -8.14 5.01
CA LEU A 34 -7.39 -8.74 5.52
C LEU A 34 -7.60 -9.62 6.76
N GLY A 35 -8.84 -9.72 7.28
CA GLY A 35 -9.14 -10.46 8.51
C GLY A 35 -8.71 -9.75 9.79
N PHE A 36 -8.41 -8.46 9.74
CA PHE A 36 -8.04 -7.66 10.91
C PHE A 36 -9.18 -6.73 11.37
N SER A 37 -9.12 -6.31 12.62
CA SER A 37 -10.01 -5.29 13.18
C SER A 37 -9.32 -4.49 14.28
N GLY A 38 -9.84 -3.31 14.61
CA GLY A 38 -9.33 -2.48 15.71
C GLY A 38 -8.93 -1.07 15.29
N THR A 39 -9.15 -0.11 16.18
CA THR A 39 -8.95 1.33 15.94
C THR A 39 -7.49 1.71 15.69
N LYS A 40 -6.53 1.07 16.38
CA LYS A 40 -5.08 1.28 16.14
C LYS A 40 -4.68 0.86 14.73
N LEU A 41 -5.13 -0.32 14.29
CA LEU A 41 -4.88 -0.81 12.93
C LEU A 41 -5.57 0.06 11.88
N LYS A 42 -6.78 0.54 12.16
CA LYS A 42 -7.49 1.44 11.25
C LYS A 42 -6.68 2.70 10.99
N LYS A 43 -6.10 3.29 12.05
CA LYS A 43 -5.23 4.47 11.89
C LYS A 43 -4.02 4.16 11.02
N VAL A 44 -3.35 3.02 11.26
CA VAL A 44 -2.19 2.60 10.44
C VAL A 44 -2.58 2.42 8.98
N VAL A 45 -3.69 1.73 8.69
CA VAL A 45 -4.18 1.54 7.31
C VAL A 45 -4.53 2.86 6.65
N LYS A 46 -5.19 3.77 7.36
CA LYS A 46 -5.50 5.10 6.84
C LYS A 46 -4.23 5.87 6.45
N ASP A 47 -3.26 5.91 7.37
CA ASP A 47 -1.99 6.62 7.21
C ASP A 47 -1.18 6.01 6.06
N TYR A 48 -1.14 4.69 5.98
CA TYR A 48 -0.53 3.94 4.88
C TYR A 48 -1.18 4.21 3.52
N ARG A 49 -2.51 4.06 3.41
CA ARG A 49 -3.24 4.29 2.16
C ARG A 49 -3.10 5.73 1.71
N SER A 50 -3.04 6.68 2.64
CA SER A 50 -2.77 8.09 2.35
C SER A 50 -1.38 8.26 1.73
N LYS A 51 -0.34 7.68 2.34
CA LYS A 51 1.03 7.73 1.82
C LYS A 51 1.15 7.11 0.43
N LEU A 52 0.51 5.95 0.20
CA LEU A 52 0.45 5.34 -1.13
C LEU A 52 -0.32 6.21 -2.12
N GLY A 53 -1.42 6.82 -1.68
CA GLY A 53 -2.25 7.68 -2.50
C GLY A 53 -1.49 8.91 -2.99
N ASP A 54 -0.73 9.54 -2.09
CA ASP A 54 0.16 10.65 -2.42
C ASP A 54 1.25 10.20 -3.41
N MET A 55 1.86 9.04 -3.17
CA MET A 55 2.93 8.51 -4.02
C MET A 55 2.46 8.16 -5.43
N PHE A 56 1.31 7.52 -5.57
CA PHE A 56 0.78 7.07 -6.86
C PHE A 56 -0.20 8.05 -7.50
N GLN A 57 -0.46 9.17 -6.85
CA GLN A 57 -1.46 10.18 -7.23
C GLN A 57 -2.86 9.58 -7.43
N VAL A 58 -3.25 8.70 -6.51
CA VAL A 58 -4.55 8.05 -6.47
C VAL A 58 -5.22 8.39 -5.14
N PRO A 59 -6.53 8.69 -5.09
CA PRO A 59 -7.20 8.87 -3.81
C PRO A 59 -7.07 7.60 -2.95
N PRO A 60 -6.72 7.72 -1.65
CA PRO A 60 -6.42 6.57 -0.79
C PRO A 60 -7.57 5.57 -0.74
N GLU A 61 -8.82 6.04 -0.82
CA GLU A 61 -10.01 5.18 -0.79
C GLU A 61 -10.21 4.33 -2.05
N LYS A 62 -9.39 4.53 -3.09
CA LYS A 62 -9.38 3.75 -4.34
C LYS A 62 -8.31 2.67 -4.37
N ILE A 63 -7.46 2.62 -3.34
CA ILE A 63 -6.43 1.60 -3.16
C ILE A 63 -7.04 0.46 -2.35
N TYR A 64 -7.05 -0.73 -2.95
CA TYR A 64 -7.71 -1.93 -2.46
C TYR A 64 -6.65 -2.97 -2.08
N PRO A 65 -6.95 -3.93 -1.18
CA PRO A 65 -6.01 -4.97 -0.77
C PRO A 65 -5.46 -5.81 -1.93
N ASN A 66 -6.30 -6.08 -2.93
CA ASN A 66 -5.92 -6.90 -4.08
C ASN A 66 -5.12 -6.14 -5.16
N ASP A 67 -4.93 -4.83 -5.02
CA ASP A 67 -4.12 -4.06 -5.95
C ASP A 67 -2.68 -4.53 -5.90
N LYS A 68 -2.04 -4.66 -7.07
CA LYS A 68 -0.64 -5.05 -7.16
C LYS A 68 0.24 -3.81 -7.16
N PHE A 69 1.37 -3.87 -6.47
CA PHE A 69 2.35 -2.77 -6.52
C PHE A 69 2.86 -2.50 -7.93
N GLY A 70 3.09 -3.56 -8.72
CA GLY A 70 3.48 -3.43 -10.12
C GLY A 70 2.40 -2.79 -11.01
N GLU A 71 1.16 -2.71 -10.52
CA GLU A 71 0.08 -2.01 -11.20
C GLU A 71 0.02 -0.53 -10.85
N LEU A 72 0.24 -0.21 -9.58
CA LEU A 72 0.35 1.15 -9.05
C LEU A 72 1.60 1.86 -9.59
N SER A 73 2.74 1.17 -9.67
CA SER A 73 3.99 1.71 -10.21
C SER A 73 3.91 2.09 -11.70
N ARG A 74 2.92 1.58 -12.43
CA ARG A 74 2.66 1.97 -13.82
C ARG A 74 1.83 3.24 -13.96
N LEU A 75 1.27 3.76 -12.87
CA LEU A 75 0.49 4.99 -12.88
C LEU A 75 1.39 6.22 -13.08
N GLN A 76 2.62 6.17 -12.57
CA GLN A 76 3.62 7.23 -12.75
C GLN A 76 5.00 6.65 -13.04
N PRO A 77 5.80 7.24 -13.96
CA PRO A 77 7.18 6.86 -14.14
C PRO A 77 7.95 7.41 -12.94
N CYS A 78 8.47 6.56 -12.06
CA CYS A 78 9.28 7.09 -10.97
C CYS A 78 10.39 6.19 -10.47
N ASP A 79 11.46 6.89 -10.09
CA ASP A 79 12.61 6.44 -9.32
C ASP A 79 12.27 6.55 -7.82
N TRP A 80 11.28 5.77 -7.34
CA TRP A 80 10.79 5.92 -5.98
C TRP A 80 11.69 5.26 -4.93
N ASP A 81 11.87 5.96 -3.82
CA ASP A 81 12.52 5.44 -2.61
C ASP A 81 11.49 4.68 -1.76
N LEU A 82 11.19 3.46 -2.20
CA LEU A 82 10.16 2.60 -1.60
C LEU A 82 10.50 2.17 -0.16
N LEU A 83 11.75 2.39 0.26
CA LEU A 83 12.19 2.36 1.65
C LEU A 83 11.42 3.36 2.51
N GLU A 84 11.02 4.51 1.99
CA GLU A 84 10.28 5.53 2.73
C GLU A 84 8.92 5.02 3.24
N ILE A 85 8.24 4.15 2.49
CA ILE A 85 6.98 3.52 2.94
C ILE A 85 7.26 2.54 4.08
N VAL A 86 8.34 1.77 3.97
CA VAL A 86 8.75 0.81 5.00
C VAL A 86 9.06 1.55 6.30
N LEU A 87 9.93 2.57 6.24
CA LEU A 87 10.30 3.42 7.38
C LEU A 87 9.07 4.13 7.99
N PHE A 88 8.14 4.58 7.17
CA PHE A 88 6.90 5.19 7.64
C PHE A 88 6.02 4.21 8.44
N LEU A 89 5.93 2.96 7.97
CA LEU A 89 5.18 1.92 8.66
C LEU A 89 5.89 1.47 9.93
N GLU A 90 7.21 1.37 9.93
CA GLU A 90 8.02 1.15 11.14
C GLU A 90 7.71 2.19 12.21
N ASP A 91 7.75 3.47 11.84
CA ASP A 91 7.48 4.56 12.78
C ASP A 91 6.03 4.54 13.26
N SER A 92 5.07 4.24 12.37
CA SER A 92 3.64 4.18 12.70
C SER A 92 3.29 3.00 13.60
N LEU A 93 3.94 1.85 13.39
CA LEU A 93 3.71 0.61 14.14
C LEU A 93 4.62 0.48 15.35
N LYS A 94 5.68 1.29 15.45
CA LYS A 94 6.76 1.19 16.44
C LYS A 94 7.41 -0.20 16.44
N VAL A 95 7.70 -0.71 15.25
CA VAL A 95 8.31 -2.02 15.02
C VAL A 95 9.45 -1.85 14.02
N GLU A 96 10.58 -2.53 14.24
CA GLU A 96 11.66 -2.62 13.26
C GLU A 96 11.33 -3.67 12.19
N LEU A 97 11.32 -3.23 10.94
CA LEU A 97 11.22 -4.07 9.76
C LEU A 97 12.66 -4.39 9.31
N ASP A 98 12.90 -5.63 8.84
CA ASP A 98 14.21 -6.02 8.32
C ASP A 98 14.23 -5.76 6.81
N ASP A 99 15.42 -5.74 6.20
CA ASP A 99 15.60 -5.48 4.77
C ASP A 99 14.85 -6.50 3.87
N GLU A 100 14.48 -7.67 4.41
CA GLU A 100 13.68 -8.69 3.70
C GLU A 100 12.19 -8.32 3.59
N LYS A 101 11.73 -7.27 4.28
CA LYS A 101 10.34 -6.82 4.26
C LYS A 101 10.03 -5.79 3.17
N VAL A 102 10.99 -5.47 2.31
CA VAL A 102 10.73 -4.71 1.08
C VAL A 102 9.94 -5.61 0.11
N PRO A 103 8.67 -5.30 -0.24
CA PRO A 103 7.91 -6.14 -1.14
C PRO A 103 8.52 -6.14 -2.54
N ASP A 104 8.28 -7.22 -3.29
CA ASP A 104 8.57 -7.22 -4.73
C ASP A 104 7.61 -6.26 -5.45
N TRP A 105 8.06 -5.00 -5.58
CA TRP A 105 7.29 -3.89 -6.14
C TRP A 105 7.01 -4.03 -7.65
N ASN A 106 7.82 -4.84 -8.34
CA ASN A 106 7.64 -5.12 -9.77
C ASN A 106 6.97 -6.48 -10.01
N GLY A 107 6.75 -7.25 -8.94
CA GLY A 107 6.15 -8.56 -8.96
C GLY A 107 4.64 -8.58 -8.85
N THR A 108 4.12 -9.72 -8.40
CA THR A 108 2.69 -10.00 -8.25
C THR A 108 2.17 -9.71 -6.85
N THR A 109 3.01 -9.21 -5.96
CA THR A 109 2.66 -8.88 -4.57
C THR A 109 1.53 -7.87 -4.54
N ASN A 110 0.47 -8.23 -3.81
CA ASN A 110 -0.65 -7.33 -3.59
C ASN A 110 -0.42 -6.50 -2.32
N VAL A 111 -0.99 -5.29 -2.34
CA VAL A 111 -0.90 -4.29 -1.27
C VAL A 111 -1.34 -4.90 0.05
N GLY A 112 -2.45 -5.62 0.03
CA GLY A 112 -3.08 -6.24 1.19
C GLY A 112 -2.24 -7.34 1.82
N SER A 113 -1.65 -8.24 1.04
CA SER A 113 -0.84 -9.36 1.51
C SER A 113 0.42 -8.85 2.19
N TRP A 114 1.03 -7.81 1.63
CA TRP A 114 2.21 -7.21 2.24
C TRP A 114 1.87 -6.50 3.55
N VAL A 115 0.78 -5.72 3.58
CA VAL A 115 0.29 -5.11 4.82
C VAL A 115 -0.08 -6.18 5.86
N ALA A 116 -0.74 -7.27 5.45
CA ALA A 116 -1.12 -8.37 6.34
C ALA A 116 0.12 -9.08 6.91
N ASP A 117 1.16 -9.31 6.11
CA ASP A 117 2.42 -9.90 6.56
C ASP A 117 3.13 -8.98 7.57
N LEU A 118 3.15 -7.67 7.32
CA LEU A 118 3.68 -6.69 8.24
C LEU A 118 2.93 -6.69 9.57
N LEU A 119 1.60 -6.59 9.51
CA LEU A 119 0.75 -6.55 10.70
C LEU A 119 0.86 -7.85 11.50
N SER A 120 0.80 -9.01 10.84
CA SER A 120 0.90 -10.33 11.50
C SER A 120 2.22 -10.47 12.29
N LYS A 121 3.34 -10.01 11.71
CA LYS A 121 4.63 -10.01 12.39
C LYS A 121 4.66 -9.04 13.58
N CYS A 122 4.04 -7.87 13.46
CA CYS A 122 3.88 -6.94 14.58
C CYS A 122 3.10 -7.56 15.74
N PHE A 123 2.03 -8.32 15.45
CA PHE A 123 1.25 -9.02 16.48
C PHE A 123 1.99 -10.21 17.10
N THR A 124 2.86 -10.86 16.34
CA THR A 124 3.68 -11.98 16.85
C THR A 124 4.82 -11.48 17.74
N GLN A 125 5.41 -10.32 17.42
CA GLN A 125 6.46 -9.68 18.22
C GLN A 125 5.91 -8.86 19.41
N ASN A 126 4.68 -8.34 19.36
CA ASN A 126 4.07 -7.53 20.42
C ASN A 126 2.99 -8.25 21.24
N ARG A 127 3.04 -9.58 21.36
CA ARG A 127 2.09 -10.33 22.20
C ARG A 127 2.14 -9.92 23.70
N GLU A 128 3.09 -9.08 24.10
CA GLU A 128 3.18 -8.50 25.45
C GLU A 128 2.62 -7.06 25.57
N ASN A 129 2.30 -6.34 24.48
CA ASN A 129 2.02 -4.88 24.54
C ASN A 129 0.69 -4.42 23.89
N LEU A 130 -0.20 -5.33 23.50
CA LEU A 130 -1.49 -4.98 22.88
C LEU A 130 -2.72 -5.38 23.72
N GLU A 131 -2.51 -5.89 24.93
CA GLU A 131 -3.56 -6.17 25.93
C GLU A 131 -3.46 -5.28 27.20
N SER A 132 -2.67 -4.21 27.18
CA SER A 132 -2.60 -3.23 28.29
C SER A 132 -3.21 -1.88 27.91
#